data_AF-A0A7S1SIC2-F1
#
_entry.id   AF-A0A7S1SIC2-F1
#
_cell.length_a   1.000
_cell.length_b   1.000
_cell.length_c   1.000
_cell.angle_alpha   90.00
_cell.angle_beta   90.00
_cell.angle_gamma   90.00
#
_symmetry.space_group_name_H-M   'P 1'
#
loop_
_entity.id
_entity.type
_entity.pdbx_description
1 polymer ?
#
loop_
_entity_poly.entity_id
_entity_poly.type
_entity_poly.pdbx_seq_one_letter_code
_entity_poly.pdbx_strand_id
1 'polypeptide(L)'
;ISLLLSRRGREEGGRRPAGVSLSTADVLVCARGGGGLLSERMEMVAMLWAGGIRAELLHAAQPSLTEQYQYASARGVRWLVTINGARLRSADTVEVKCLERRIEEQVAYHEVVRYLHSALHHSGGGSSGGGLSGSGPSGAGQQRLRPGSGPLASGSGPPGHHHHSGEHEAV
;
A
#
# COMPACT_ATOMS: atom_id res chain seq x y z
N ILE A 1 -3.19 5.78 66.62
CA ILE A 1 -3.86 4.86 65.66
C ILE A 1 -4.48 5.72 64.57
N SER A 2 -3.81 5.90 63.43
CA SER A 2 -4.44 6.14 62.13
C SER A 2 -3.34 6.17 61.07
N LEU A 3 -3.10 5.01 60.47
CA LEU A 3 -2.28 4.79 59.29
C LEU A 3 -3.26 4.56 58.14
N LEU A 4 -3.56 5.58 57.34
CA LEU A 4 -4.23 5.33 56.06
C LEU A 4 -4.10 6.54 55.13
N LEU A 5 -3.30 6.38 54.08
CA LEU A 5 -3.61 6.77 52.71
C LEU A 5 -2.41 6.40 51.81
N SER A 6 -2.14 5.10 51.71
CA SER A 6 -1.38 4.55 50.58
C SER A 6 -2.28 4.56 49.35
N ARG A 7 -2.46 5.75 48.76
CA ARG A 7 -2.96 5.87 47.39
C ARG A 7 -1.82 5.42 46.48
N ARG A 8 -1.76 4.10 46.25
CA ARG A 8 -0.93 3.51 45.20
C ARG A 8 -1.47 4.05 43.88
N GLY A 9 -0.79 5.08 43.36
CA GLY A 9 -0.97 5.58 42.01
C GLY A 9 -0.72 4.43 41.05
N ARG A 10 -1.80 3.80 40.61
CA ARG A 10 -1.81 2.90 39.49
C ARG A 10 -1.72 3.81 38.27
N GLU A 11 -0.53 3.90 37.70
CA GLU A 11 -0.29 4.54 36.42
C GLU A 11 -1.04 3.75 35.35
N GLU A 12 -2.29 4.14 35.12
CA GLU A 12 -3.03 3.77 33.93
C GLU A 12 -2.31 4.44 32.77
N GLY A 13 -1.72 3.61 31.90
CA GLY A 13 -1.00 4.06 30.72
C GLY A 13 -1.83 5.10 29.98
N GLY A 14 -1.30 6.33 29.94
CA GLY A 14 -1.94 7.49 29.36
C GLY A 14 -2.32 7.21 27.92
N ARG A 15 -3.57 6.78 27.70
CA ARG A 15 -4.21 6.85 26.40
C ARG A 15 -4.33 8.35 26.13
N ARG A 16 -3.34 8.88 25.40
CA ARG A 16 -3.35 10.27 24.91
C ARG A 16 -4.77 10.52 24.39
N PRO A 17 -5.44 11.60 24.83
CA PRO A 17 -6.72 11.95 24.23
C PRO A 17 -6.45 12.02 22.74
N ALA A 18 -7.13 11.18 21.95
CA ALA A 18 -6.98 11.17 20.51
C ALA A 18 -7.23 12.61 20.08
N GLY A 19 -6.17 13.31 19.67
CA GLY A 19 -6.29 14.68 19.19
C GLY A 19 -7.37 14.67 18.13
N VAL A 20 -8.32 15.61 18.22
CA VAL A 20 -9.46 15.65 17.31
C VAL A 20 -8.93 15.61 15.88
N SER A 21 -9.13 14.47 15.21
CA SER A 21 -8.72 14.30 13.83
C SER A 21 -9.52 15.30 13.00
N LEU A 22 -8.84 16.24 12.33
CA LEU A 22 -9.50 17.24 11.50
C LEU A 22 -10.05 16.62 10.20
N SER A 23 -9.67 15.39 9.89
CA SER A 23 -10.19 14.60 8.78
C SER A 23 -10.70 13.25 9.26
N THR A 24 -11.76 12.76 8.61
CA THR A 24 -12.24 11.38 8.77
C THR A 24 -11.47 10.39 7.89
N ALA A 25 -10.56 10.87 7.03
CA ALA A 25 -9.82 10.03 6.11
C ALA A 25 -8.75 9.20 6.83
N ASP A 26 -8.67 7.93 6.46
CA ASP A 26 -7.64 7.01 6.96
C ASP A 26 -6.34 7.10 6.14
N VAL A 27 -6.46 7.45 4.86
CA VAL A 27 -5.38 7.41 3.87
C VAL A 27 -5.27 8.74 3.12
N LEU A 28 -4.04 9.24 2.93
CA LEU A 28 -3.73 10.35 2.04
C LEU A 28 -3.02 9.82 0.79
N VAL A 29 -3.54 10.13 -0.38
CA VAL A 29 -2.88 9.82 -1.66
C VAL A 29 -1.93 10.95 -2.04
N CYS A 30 -0.67 10.59 -2.17
CA CYS A 30 0.45 11.48 -2.41
C CYS A 30 1.08 11.23 -3.79
N ALA A 31 1.76 12.25 -4.31
CA ALA A 31 2.60 12.15 -5.49
C ALA A 31 4.06 12.48 -5.13
N ARG A 32 5.00 11.72 -5.70
CA ARG A 32 6.43 11.97 -5.64
C ARG A 32 6.97 12.16 -7.07
N GLY A 33 7.59 13.31 -7.31
CA GLY A 33 8.10 13.73 -8.60
C GLY A 33 7.49 15.05 -9.07
N GLY A 34 8.18 15.78 -9.93
CA GLY A 34 7.84 17.16 -10.32
C GLY A 34 6.65 17.34 -11.29
N GLY A 35 5.76 16.34 -11.42
CA GLY A 35 4.60 16.40 -12.33
C GLY A 35 3.25 16.44 -11.62
N GLY A 36 3.21 16.32 -10.29
CA GLY A 36 1.96 16.35 -9.52
C GLY A 36 1.04 15.13 -9.66
N LEU A 37 1.14 14.39 -10.78
CA LEU A 37 0.46 13.11 -11.05
C LEU A 37 -1.02 13.14 -10.66
N LEU A 38 -1.71 14.23 -11.02
CA LEU A 38 -3.07 14.50 -10.54
C LEU A 38 -4.04 13.42 -11.00
N SER A 39 -3.96 12.99 -12.25
CA SER A 39 -4.81 11.94 -12.81
C SER A 39 -4.63 10.63 -12.06
N GLU A 40 -3.38 10.21 -11.84
CA GLU A 40 -3.06 8.97 -11.13
C GLU A 40 -3.47 9.04 -9.65
N ARG A 41 -3.33 10.21 -9.01
CA ARG A 41 -3.84 10.43 -7.65
C ARG A 41 -5.36 10.32 -7.59
N MET A 42 -6.07 10.93 -8.53
CA MET A 42 -7.54 10.87 -8.59
C MET A 42 -8.02 9.44 -8.82
N GLU A 43 -7.36 8.70 -9.71
CA GLU A 43 -7.68 7.28 -9.99
C GLU A 43 -7.46 6.40 -8.75
N MET A 44 -6.33 6.57 -8.06
CA MET A 44 -6.06 5.86 -6.80
C MET A 44 -7.10 6.18 -5.73
N VAL A 45 -7.47 7.46 -5.56
CA VAL A 45 -8.53 7.85 -4.60
C VAL A 45 -9.87 7.22 -4.98
N ALA A 46 -10.25 7.23 -6.26
CA ALA A 46 -11.46 6.59 -6.73
C ALA A 46 -11.46 5.07 -6.46
N MET A 47 -10.32 4.40 -6.69
CA MET A 47 -10.16 2.98 -6.38
C MET A 47 -10.31 2.69 -4.88
N LEU A 48 -9.68 3.50 -4.02
CA LEU A 48 -9.80 3.36 -2.58
C LEU A 48 -11.25 3.56 -2.09
N TRP A 49 -11.95 4.57 -2.63
CA TRP A 49 -13.35 4.82 -2.32
C TRP A 49 -14.27 3.70 -2.79
N ALA A 50 -14.06 3.17 -4.00
CA ALA A 50 -14.79 2.01 -4.49
C ALA A 50 -14.55 0.77 -3.61
N GLY A 51 -13.36 0.65 -3.03
CA GLY A 51 -13.01 -0.34 -2.02
C GLY A 51 -13.52 -0.05 -0.61
N GLY A 52 -14.25 1.04 -0.37
CA GLY A 52 -14.79 1.42 0.94
C GLY A 52 -13.76 2.05 1.91
N ILE A 53 -12.58 2.42 1.43
CA ILE A 53 -11.53 3.07 2.23
C ILE A 53 -11.69 4.58 2.11
N ARG A 54 -11.76 5.29 3.25
CA ARG A 54 -11.83 6.75 3.28
C ARG A 54 -10.46 7.34 2.96
N ALA A 55 -10.31 7.85 1.74
CA ALA A 55 -9.08 8.47 1.27
C ALA A 55 -9.27 9.96 0.94
N GLU A 56 -8.21 10.75 1.07
CA GLU A 56 -8.14 12.15 0.64
C GLU A 56 -6.88 12.37 -0.23
N LEU A 57 -6.83 13.52 -0.91
CA LEU A 57 -5.64 14.02 -1.59
C LEU A 57 -5.49 15.52 -1.32
N LEU A 58 -4.27 16.04 -1.42
CA LEU A 58 -4.05 17.49 -1.29
C LEU A 58 -4.41 18.20 -2.59
N HIS A 59 -5.36 19.15 -2.51
CA HIS A 59 -5.89 19.95 -3.63
C HIS A 59 -4.90 21.01 -4.13
N ALA A 60 -3.72 20.58 -4.56
CA ALA A 60 -2.78 21.39 -5.32
C ALA A 60 -2.31 20.59 -6.54
N ALA A 61 -2.03 21.30 -7.63
CA ALA A 61 -1.63 20.67 -8.90
C ALA A 61 -0.31 19.92 -8.76
N GLN A 62 0.70 20.54 -8.14
CA GLN A 62 2.05 19.99 -7.96
C GLN A 62 2.50 20.18 -6.51
N PRO A 63 1.95 19.39 -5.57
CA PRO A 63 2.32 19.55 -4.17
C PRO A 63 3.71 18.98 -3.92
N SER A 64 4.50 19.67 -3.11
CA SER A 64 5.75 19.11 -2.61
C SER A 64 5.47 17.93 -1.70
N LEU A 65 6.42 17.00 -1.59
CA LEU A 65 6.26 15.86 -0.68
C LEU A 65 6.12 16.35 0.77
N THR A 66 6.89 17.36 1.16
CA THR A 66 6.84 17.96 2.51
C THR A 66 5.45 18.51 2.84
N GLU A 67 4.82 19.25 1.94
CA GLU A 67 3.45 19.78 2.15
C GLU A 67 2.44 18.65 2.33
N GLN A 68 2.57 17.56 1.59
CA GLN A 68 1.68 16.40 1.71
C GLN A 68 1.82 15.71 3.07
N TYR A 69 3.05 15.55 3.57
CA TYR A 69 3.29 15.03 4.93
C TYR A 69 2.73 15.96 6.01
N GLN A 70 2.93 17.27 5.87
CA GLN A 70 2.39 18.26 6.81
C GLN A 70 0.87 18.22 6.82
N TYR A 71 0.24 18.12 5.66
CA TYR A 71 -1.22 18.02 5.54
C TYR A 71 -1.76 16.74 6.19
N ALA A 72 -1.15 15.59 5.93
CA ALA A 72 -1.51 14.33 6.59
C ALA A 72 -1.42 14.46 8.12
N SER A 73 -0.28 14.98 8.60
CA SER A 73 -0.03 15.13 10.03
C SER A 73 -0.98 16.12 10.71
N ALA A 74 -1.27 17.25 10.06
CA ALA A 74 -2.18 18.25 10.60
C ALA A 74 -3.62 17.72 10.70
N ARG A 75 -4.01 16.83 9.79
CA ARG A 75 -5.35 16.26 9.73
C ARG A 75 -5.51 14.95 10.51
N GLY A 76 -4.44 14.38 11.04
CA GLY A 76 -4.47 13.10 11.75
C GLY A 76 -4.59 11.89 10.84
N VAL A 77 -4.26 12.03 9.54
CA VAL A 77 -4.29 10.91 8.59
C VAL A 77 -3.11 9.98 8.85
N ARG A 78 -3.38 8.69 9.01
CA ARG A 78 -2.40 7.71 9.53
C ARG A 78 -1.59 7.03 8.43
N TRP A 79 -2.18 6.90 7.24
CA TRP A 79 -1.57 6.18 6.11
C TRP A 79 -1.34 7.12 4.92
N LEU A 80 -0.23 6.94 4.23
CA LEU A 80 0.08 7.60 2.98
C LEU A 80 0.25 6.55 1.88
N VAL A 81 -0.30 6.83 0.71
CA VAL A 81 -0.01 6.08 -0.52
C VAL A 81 0.70 7.02 -1.46
N THR A 82 2.00 6.81 -1.68
CA THR A 82 2.81 7.69 -2.53
C THR A 82 3.00 7.07 -3.91
N ILE A 83 2.50 7.78 -4.92
CA ILE A 83 2.63 7.43 -6.33
C ILE A 83 3.90 8.09 -6.88
N ASN A 84 4.77 7.30 -7.50
CA ASN A 84 5.90 7.79 -8.28
C ASN A 84 5.70 7.37 -9.74
N GLY A 85 5.58 8.33 -10.65
CA GLY A 85 5.27 8.06 -12.05
C GLY A 85 6.29 7.16 -12.74
N ALA A 86 7.58 7.21 -12.38
CA ALA A 86 8.57 6.30 -12.94
C ALA A 86 8.35 4.86 -12.49
N ARG A 87 8.10 4.66 -11.18
CA ARG A 87 7.87 3.33 -10.59
C ARG A 87 6.53 2.73 -11.01
N LEU A 88 5.48 3.56 -11.12
CA LEU A 88 4.18 3.12 -11.60
C LEU A 88 4.29 2.60 -13.04
N ARG A 89 5.00 3.32 -13.92
CA ARG A 89 5.18 2.88 -15.31
C ARG A 89 6.08 1.66 -15.47
N SER A 90 7.10 1.51 -14.64
CA SER A 90 8.10 0.44 -14.79
C SER A 90 7.74 -0.86 -14.06
N ALA A 91 7.09 -0.75 -12.90
CA ALA A 91 6.87 -1.88 -11.99
C ALA A 91 5.43 -1.98 -11.47
N ASP A 92 4.53 -1.09 -11.89
CA ASP A 92 3.11 -1.06 -11.47
C ASP A 92 2.93 -1.15 -9.95
N THR A 93 3.78 -0.43 -9.21
CA THR A 93 3.82 -0.45 -7.74
C THR A 93 3.77 0.96 -7.16
N VAL A 94 3.19 1.05 -5.96
CA VAL A 94 3.10 2.27 -5.16
C VAL A 94 3.70 2.04 -3.77
N GLU A 95 4.07 3.13 -3.10
CA GLU A 95 4.65 3.07 -1.76
C GLU A 95 3.57 3.35 -0.72
N VAL A 96 3.28 2.38 0.14
CA VAL A 96 2.30 2.51 1.23
C VAL A 96 3.05 2.69 2.54
N LYS A 97 2.77 3.80 3.24
CA LYS A 97 3.46 4.20 4.46
C LYS A 97 2.51 4.45 5.62
N CYS A 98 2.82 3.90 6.78
CA CYS A 98 2.13 4.21 8.04
C CYS A 98 2.94 5.24 8.83
N LEU A 99 2.36 6.41 9.11
CA LEU A 99 3.05 7.47 9.86
C LEU A 99 3.33 7.09 11.31
N GLU A 100 2.41 6.37 11.94
CA GLU A 100 2.53 5.96 13.35
C GLU A 100 3.57 4.88 13.55
N ARG A 101 3.53 3.84 12.69
CA ARG A 101 4.41 2.67 12.81
C ARG A 101 5.75 2.85 12.10
N ARG A 102 5.90 3.93 11.31
CA ARG A 102 7.05 4.19 10.43
C ARG A 102 7.40 3.00 9.52
N ILE A 103 6.37 2.25 9.10
CA ILE A 103 6.50 1.15 8.16
C ILE A 103 6.24 1.70 6.76
N GLU A 104 7.04 1.24 5.81
CA GLU A 104 6.94 1.61 4.40
C GLU A 104 7.12 0.35 3.56
N GLU A 105 6.16 0.06 2.69
CA GLU A 105 6.15 -1.13 1.85
C GLU A 105 5.79 -0.77 0.40
N GLN A 106 6.40 -1.46 -0.55
CA GLN A 106 6.03 -1.37 -1.96
C GLN A 106 4.94 -2.39 -2.27
N VAL A 107 3.80 -1.91 -2.72
CA VAL A 107 2.61 -2.72 -2.98
C VAL A 107 2.24 -2.58 -4.45
N ALA A 108 1.86 -3.68 -5.11
CA ALA A 108 1.35 -3.64 -6.48
C ALA A 108 0.07 -2.80 -6.55
N TYR A 109 -0.09 -2.02 -7.61
CA TYR A 109 -1.17 -1.02 -7.75
C TYR A 109 -2.57 -1.64 -7.51
N HIS A 110 -2.83 -2.81 -8.09
CA HIS A 110 -4.09 -3.55 -7.93
C HIS A 110 -4.32 -4.15 -6.53
N GLU A 111 -3.26 -4.35 -5.74
CA GLU A 111 -3.32 -4.97 -4.41
C GLU A 111 -3.49 -3.94 -3.27
N VAL A 112 -3.37 -2.64 -3.58
CA VAL A 112 -3.35 -1.57 -2.57
C VAL A 112 -4.58 -1.59 -1.68
N VAL A 113 -5.78 -1.76 -2.26
CA VAL A 113 -7.04 -1.81 -1.52
C VAL A 113 -7.04 -2.97 -0.52
N ARG A 114 -6.66 -4.17 -0.97
CA ARG A 114 -6.61 -5.38 -0.13
C ARG A 114 -5.58 -5.24 0.99
N TYR A 115 -4.41 -4.70 0.66
CA TYR A 115 -3.35 -4.44 1.62
C TYR A 115 -3.81 -3.45 2.70
N LEU A 116 -4.42 -2.32 2.32
CA LEU A 116 -4.89 -1.31 3.25
C LEU A 116 -6.03 -1.79 4.14
N HIS A 117 -6.98 -2.58 3.63
CA HIS A 117 -8.01 -3.22 4.47
C HIS A 117 -7.39 -4.04 5.59
N SER A 118 -6.41 -4.86 5.24
CA SER A 118 -5.68 -5.67 6.22
C SER A 118 -4.99 -4.74 7.22
N ALA A 119 -4.16 -3.83 6.74
CA ALA A 119 -3.40 -2.88 7.56
C ALA A 119 -4.26 -2.01 8.51
N LEU A 120 -5.41 -1.51 8.05
CA LEU A 120 -6.32 -0.66 8.83
C LEU A 120 -6.98 -1.46 9.96
N HIS A 121 -7.38 -2.70 9.73
CA HIS A 121 -7.98 -3.55 10.78
C HIS A 121 -6.98 -3.92 11.89
N HIS A 122 -5.71 -4.13 11.56
CA HIS A 122 -4.66 -4.37 12.57
C HIS A 122 -4.38 -3.14 13.46
N SER A 123 -4.77 -1.93 13.02
CA SER A 123 -4.63 -0.70 13.81
C SER A 123 -5.77 -0.48 14.82
N GLY A 124 -6.85 -1.27 14.76
CA GLY A 124 -8.09 -1.06 15.51
C GLY A 124 -8.47 -2.13 16.54
N GLY A 125 -7.71 -3.22 16.68
CA GLY A 125 -8.14 -4.37 17.47
C GLY A 125 -7.03 -5.02 18.29
N GLY A 126 -6.94 -4.66 19.57
CA GLY A 126 -6.50 -5.61 20.57
C GLY A 126 -7.58 -6.68 20.74
N SER A 127 -7.17 -7.95 20.74
CA SER A 127 -7.92 -9.15 21.11
C SER A 127 -9.17 -9.50 20.29
N SER A 128 -9.00 -10.49 19.40
CA SER A 128 -9.83 -11.70 19.49
C SER A 128 -8.91 -12.91 19.45
N GLY A 129 -8.71 -13.52 20.62
CA GLY A 129 -8.21 -14.88 20.71
C GLY A 129 -9.29 -15.83 20.19
N GLY A 130 -8.92 -16.61 19.18
CA GLY A 130 -9.56 -17.87 18.81
C GLY A 130 -8.42 -18.69 18.21
N GLY A 131 -7.75 -19.54 18.97
CA GLY A 131 -8.38 -20.75 19.49
C GLY A 131 -8.17 -21.85 18.47
N LEU A 132 -6.92 -22.26 18.32
CA LEU A 132 -6.47 -23.58 17.87
C LEU A 132 -7.50 -24.68 18.20
N SER A 133 -8.02 -25.34 17.18
CA SER A 133 -8.49 -26.72 17.26
C SER A 133 -8.12 -27.41 15.95
N GLY A 134 -7.03 -28.18 16.01
CA GLY A 134 -6.68 -29.15 14.99
C GLY A 134 -7.66 -30.31 15.00
N SER A 135 -7.81 -30.94 13.84
CA SER A 135 -8.25 -32.33 13.66
C SER A 135 -7.94 -32.75 12.22
N GLY A 136 -6.80 -33.44 12.01
CA GLY A 136 -6.74 -34.47 10.98
C GLY A 136 -7.63 -35.66 11.40
N PRO A 137 -7.96 -36.61 10.52
CA PRO A 137 -6.93 -37.45 9.90
C PRO A 137 -7.23 -37.97 8.48
N SER A 138 -6.20 -38.63 7.93
CA SER A 138 -6.27 -39.85 7.11
C SER A 138 -7.05 -39.88 5.80
N GLY A 139 -6.30 -39.96 4.70
CA GLY A 139 -6.75 -40.47 3.42
C GLY A 139 -5.57 -40.95 2.58
N ALA A 140 -5.14 -42.18 2.84
CA ALA A 140 -4.18 -42.90 2.01
C ALA A 140 -4.75 -43.10 0.58
N GLY A 141 -3.93 -42.89 -0.43
CA GLY A 141 -4.31 -43.10 -1.83
C GLY A 141 -3.12 -43.00 -2.77
N GLN A 142 -2.28 -44.03 -2.75
CA GLN A 142 -1.27 -44.26 -3.77
C GLN A 142 -1.93 -44.41 -5.14
N GLN A 143 -1.50 -43.66 -6.16
CA GLN A 143 -1.10 -44.31 -7.41
C GLN A 143 -0.18 -43.45 -8.29
N ARG A 144 0.94 -44.09 -8.62
CA ARG A 144 2.00 -43.74 -9.54
C ARG A 144 1.53 -44.00 -11.00
N LEU A 145 2.34 -43.50 -11.96
CA LEU A 145 2.42 -43.84 -13.40
C LEU A 145 1.62 -42.85 -14.30
N ARG A 146 2.14 -42.19 -15.36
CA ARG A 146 3.32 -42.34 -16.25
C ARG A 146 3.66 -40.99 -16.94
N PRO A 147 4.87 -40.85 -17.52
CA PRO A 147 5.20 -39.78 -18.46
C PRO A 147 4.80 -40.16 -19.91
N GLY A 148 4.38 -39.18 -20.70
CA GLY A 148 4.22 -39.26 -22.16
C GLY A 148 4.19 -37.85 -22.73
N SER A 149 5.25 -37.36 -23.40
CA SER A 149 5.59 -37.59 -24.81
C SER A 149 4.63 -36.86 -25.77
N GLY A 150 5.09 -35.74 -26.35
CA GLY A 150 4.46 -35.08 -27.50
C GLY A 150 5.19 -33.79 -27.90
N PRO A 151 5.26 -33.41 -29.20
CA PRO A 151 6.53 -33.06 -29.83
C PRO A 151 6.71 -31.58 -30.23
N LEU A 152 7.98 -31.19 -30.32
CA LEU A 152 8.65 -30.52 -31.45
C LEU A 152 7.79 -29.59 -32.32
N ALA A 153 8.03 -28.28 -32.22
CA ALA A 153 7.77 -27.35 -33.33
C ALA A 153 8.97 -26.43 -33.52
N SER A 154 9.70 -26.72 -34.59
CA SER A 154 10.74 -25.91 -35.21
C SER A 154 10.16 -24.58 -35.71
N GLY A 155 10.96 -23.51 -35.63
CA GLY A 155 10.60 -22.21 -36.18
C GLY A 155 11.82 -21.31 -36.32
N SER A 156 12.72 -21.71 -37.22
CA SER A 156 13.83 -20.89 -37.70
C SER A 156 13.34 -19.63 -38.41
N GLY A 157 13.99 -18.50 -38.15
CA GLY A 157 13.96 -17.34 -39.04
C GLY A 157 14.87 -16.19 -38.56
N PRO A 158 16.04 -15.98 -39.18
CA PRO A 158 16.75 -14.70 -39.18
C PRO A 158 16.64 -14.04 -40.57
N PRO A 159 17.33 -12.90 -40.85
CA PRO A 159 17.18 -11.57 -40.26
C PRO A 159 16.77 -10.54 -41.34
N GLY A 160 16.09 -9.45 -40.95
CA GLY A 160 15.75 -8.34 -41.84
C GLY A 160 16.69 -7.15 -41.66
N HIS A 161 17.50 -6.87 -42.67
CA HIS A 161 18.32 -5.66 -42.84
C HIS A 161 17.46 -4.42 -43.16
N HIS A 162 18.10 -3.24 -43.10
CA HIS A 162 17.87 -1.94 -43.82
C HIS A 162 17.84 -0.78 -42.80
N HIS A 163 18.96 -0.10 -42.52
CA HIS A 163 19.55 1.02 -43.27
C HIS A 163 18.55 2.16 -43.57
N HIS A 164 18.61 3.24 -42.79
CA HIS A 164 18.48 4.60 -43.35
C HIS A 164 19.15 5.63 -42.42
N SER A 165 20.33 6.07 -42.85
CA SER A 165 20.96 7.31 -42.41
C SER A 165 20.08 8.48 -42.89
N GLY A 166 19.84 9.43 -42.00
CA GLY A 166 19.22 10.72 -42.32
C GLY A 166 20.01 11.81 -41.63
N GLU A 167 21.13 12.18 -42.24
CA GLU A 167 21.77 13.47 -42.03
C GLU A 167 20.81 14.55 -42.56
N HIS A 168 20.55 15.58 -41.75
CA HIS A 168 20.04 16.85 -42.25
C HIS A 168 20.80 17.97 -41.55
N GLU A 169 21.93 18.29 -42.16
CA GLU A 169 22.55 19.60 -42.14
C GLU A 169 21.62 20.58 -42.89
N ALA A 170 21.28 21.70 -42.29
CA ALA A 170 20.90 22.91 -43.00
C ALA A 170 20.93 24.12 -42.05
N VAL A 171 22.02 24.88 -42.22
CA VAL A 171 22.19 26.35 -42.15
C VAL A 171 21.80 27.13 -40.88
#